data_AF-A0A3E4TC81-F1
#
_entry.id   AF-A0A3E4TC81-F1
#
_cell.length_a   1.000
_cell.length_b   1.000
_cell.length_c   1.000
_cell.angle_alpha   90.00
_cell.angle_beta   90.00
_cell.angle_gamma   90.00
#
_symmetry.space_group_name_H-M   'P 1'
#
loop_
_entity.id
_entity.type
_entity.pdbx_description
1 polymer ?
#
loop_
_entity_poly.entity_id
_entity_poly.type
_entity_poly.pdbx_seq_one_letter_code
_entity_poly.pdbx_strand_id
1 'polypeptide(L)' 'MERKYVNTVSEEKYICSICGEEYIGYGNNAQPVNDGRCCDECNRRTVIPIRVILMNSKGRSTEENYFLQQQD' A
#
# COMPACT_ATOMS: atom_id res chain seq x y z
N MET A 1 30.28 5.28 -24.22
CA MET A 1 29.92 4.46 -23.04
C MET A 1 28.41 4.26 -23.07
N GLU A 2 27.94 3.17 -23.65
CA GLU A 2 26.51 2.85 -23.66
C GLU A 2 26.11 2.41 -22.24
N ARG A 3 25.19 3.16 -21.63
CA ARG A 3 24.56 2.76 -20.36
C ARG A 3 23.72 1.52 -20.65
N LYS A 4 24.26 0.33 -20.37
CA LYS A 4 23.47 -0.91 -20.36
C LYS A 4 22.50 -0.81 -19.18
N TYR A 5 21.25 -0.47 -19.48
CA TYR A 5 20.15 -0.50 -18.53
C TYR A 5 19.87 -1.98 -18.23
N VAL A 6 20.52 -2.53 -17.20
CA VAL A 6 20.26 -3.89 -16.75
C VAL A 6 18.92 -3.85 -16.02
N ASN A 7 17.84 -4.21 -16.70
CA ASN A 7 16.54 -4.42 -16.08
C ASN A 7 16.62 -5.64 -15.16
N THR A 8 17.05 -5.43 -13.92
CA THR A 8 17.08 -6.45 -12.86
C THR A 8 15.67 -6.65 -12.27
N VAL A 9 14.70 -7.01 -13.10
CA VAL A 9 13.42 -7.49 -12.55
C VAL A 9 13.73 -8.86 -11.94
N SER A 10 13.75 -8.96 -10.62
CA SER A 10 13.99 -10.23 -9.94
C SER A 10 12.91 -11.22 -10.38
N GLU A 11 13.28 -12.31 -11.04
CA GLU A 11 12.36 -13.39 -11.44
C GLU A 11 11.85 -14.22 -10.25
N GLU A 12 12.09 -13.77 -9.02
CA GLU A 12 11.64 -14.43 -7.82
C GLU A 12 10.11 -14.33 -7.70
N LYS A 13 9.51 -15.49 -7.46
CA LYS A 13 8.08 -15.67 -7.27
C LYS A 13 7.74 -15.70 -5.78
N TYR A 14 6.64 -15.06 -5.44
CA TYR A 14 6.10 -15.00 -4.09
C TYR A 14 4.61 -15.33 -4.10
N ILE A 15 4.07 -15.69 -2.93
CA ILE A 15 2.64 -15.96 -2.75
C ILE A 15 1.93 -14.74 -2.17
N CYS A 16 0.87 -14.29 -2.83
CA CYS A 16 0.06 -13.18 -2.34
C CYS A 16 -0.63 -13.55 -1.02
N SER A 17 -0.36 -12.79 0.04
CA SER A 17 -1.00 -13.01 1.36
C SER A 17 -2.52 -12.82 1.35
N ILE A 18 -3.11 -12.19 0.32
CA ILE A 18 -4.55 -11.92 0.25
C ILE A 18 -5.28 -13.00 -0.57
N CYS A 19 -4.79 -13.33 -1.77
CA CYS A 19 -5.49 -14.24 -2.69
C CYS A 19 -4.84 -15.61 -2.85
N GLY A 20 -3.63 -15.83 -2.33
CA GLY A 20 -2.91 -17.10 -2.43
C GLY A 20 -2.25 -17.38 -3.79
N GLU A 21 -2.39 -16.48 -4.76
CA GLU A 21 -1.79 -16.64 -6.10
C GLU A 21 -0.31 -16.21 -6.14
N GLU A 22 0.45 -16.82 -7.06
CA GLU A 22 1.84 -16.43 -7.34
C GLU A 22 1.92 -15.02 -7.96
N TYR A 23 2.95 -14.26 -7.60
CA TYR A 23 3.31 -13.00 -8.26
C TYR A 23 4.83 -12.83 -8.34
N ILE A 24 5.30 -12.00 -9.28
CA ILE A 24 6.73 -11.71 -9.51
C ILE A 24 7.09 -10.34 -8.96
N GLY A 25 8.30 -10.21 -8.42
CA GLY A 25 8.84 -8.96 -7.89
C GLY A 25 8.51 -8.75 -6.41
N TYR A 26 8.79 -7.56 -5.88
CA TYR A 26 8.83 -7.32 -4.42
C TYR A 26 7.44 -7.27 -3.73
N GLY A 27 6.36 -7.15 -4.51
CA GLY A 27 4.99 -7.05 -4.01
C GLY A 27 4.65 -5.75 -3.29
N ASN A 28 3.41 -5.63 -2.86
CA ASN A 28 2.86 -4.44 -2.20
C ASN A 28 2.57 -4.71 -0.72
N ASN A 29 2.65 -3.70 0.14
CA ASN A 29 2.21 -3.83 1.53
C ASN A 29 0.71 -4.19 1.56
N ALA A 30 0.33 -5.29 2.22
CA ALA A 30 -1.06 -5.75 2.32
C ALA A 30 -1.88 -5.01 3.39
N GLN A 31 -1.25 -4.19 4.24
CA GLN A 31 -1.94 -3.43 5.27
C GLN A 31 -2.86 -2.35 4.66
N PRO A 32 -4.06 -2.14 5.24
CA PRO A 32 -4.56 -2.71 6.50
C PRO A 32 -5.47 -3.94 6.32
N VAL A 33 -5.41 -4.60 5.15
CA VAL A 33 -6.30 -5.73 4.82
C VAL A 33 -5.79 -7.04 5.41
N ASN A 34 -4.48 -7.26 5.33
CA ASN A 34 -3.81 -8.43 5.89
C ASN A 34 -2.34 -8.12 6.23
N ASP A 35 -1.73 -8.98 7.05
CA ASP A 35 -0.30 -8.97 7.31
C ASP A 35 0.50 -9.51 6.10
N GLY A 36 1.65 -8.90 5.82
CA GLY A 36 2.56 -9.33 4.74
C GLY A 36 2.46 -8.53 3.44
N ARG A 37 2.73 -9.21 2.31
CA ARG A 37 2.80 -8.61 0.96
C ARG A 37 1.74 -9.20 0.04
N CYS A 38 1.23 -8.39 -0.89
CA CYS A 38 0.20 -8.78 -1.85
C CYS A 38 0.61 -8.44 -3.29
N CYS A 39 0.00 -9.13 -4.25
CA CYS A 39 0.19 -8.87 -5.68
C CYS A 39 -0.42 -7.52 -6.10
N ASP A 40 -0.06 -7.05 -7.29
CA ASP A 40 -0.54 -5.76 -7.82
C ASP A 40 -2.05 -5.71 -8.00
N GLU A 41 -2.68 -6.82 -8.36
CA GLU A 41 -4.14 -6.90 -8.56
C GLU A 41 -4.88 -6.73 -7.22
N CYS A 42 -4.45 -7.44 -6.17
CA CYS A 42 -5.01 -7.28 -4.82
C CYS A 42 -4.74 -5.88 -4.27
N ASN A 43 -3.56 -5.32 -4.53
CA ASN A 43 -3.24 -3.96 -4.10
C ASN A 43 -4.18 -2.94 -4.75
N ARG A 44 -4.40 -3.04 -6.07
CA ARG A 44 -5.24 -2.12 -6.84
C ARG A 44 -6.72 -2.21 -6.47
N ARG A 45 -7.24 -3.44 -6.27
CA ARG A 45 -8.68 -3.68 -6.09
C ARG A 45 -9.15 -3.74 -4.65
N THR A 46 -8.24 -4.01 -3.71
CA THR A 46 -8.61 -4.25 -2.31
C THR A 46 -7.88 -3.27 -1.40
N VAL A 47 -6.55 -3.25 -1.44
CA VAL A 47 -5.75 -2.52 -0.43
C VAL A 47 -5.85 -1.00 -0.62
N ILE A 48 -5.64 -0.49 -1.83
CA ILE A 48 -5.70 0.95 -2.11
C ILE A 48 -7.11 1.51 -1.82
N PRO A 49 -8.21 0.90 -2.30
CA PRO A 49 -9.55 1.37 -1.97
C PRO A 49 -9.80 1.48 -0.46
N ILE A 50 -9.40 0.46 0.32
CA ILE A 50 -9.56 0.48 1.78
C ILE A 50 -8.71 1.60 2.42
N ARG A 51 -7.47 1.83 1.96
CA ARG A 51 -6.65 2.95 2.44
C ARG A 51 -7.33 4.30 2.22
N VAL A 52 -7.89 4.52 1.03
CA VAL A 52 -8.59 5.78 0.69
C VAL A 52 -9.85 5.95 1.55
N ILE A 53 -10.63 4.88 1.74
CA ILE A 53 -11.80 4.90 2.63
C ILE A 53 -11.38 5.28 4.05
N LEU A 54 -10.33 4.66 4.58
CA LEU A 54 -9.86 4.94 5.94
C LEU A 54 -9.33 6.37 6.10
N MET A 55 -8.62 6.89 5.10
CA MET A 55 -8.17 8.29 5.09
C MET A 55 -9.36 9.26 5.13
N ASN A 56 -10.43 8.97 4.37
CA ASN A 56 -11.60 9.84 4.32
C ASN A 56 -12.52 9.68 5.55
N SER A 57 -12.53 8.51 6.19
CA SER A 57 -13.31 8.23 7.40
C SER A 57 -12.71 8.84 8.67
N LYS A 58 -11.39 9.07 8.68
CA LYS A 58 -10.73 9.84 9.72
C LYS A 58 -10.95 11.32 9.42
N GLY A 59 -12.10 11.86 9.86
CA GLY A 59 -12.20 13.31 10.07
C GLY A 59 -10.99 13.76 10.89
N ARG A 60 -10.37 14.89 10.50
CA ARG A 60 -9.19 15.49 11.18
C ARG A 60 -9.24 15.22 12.68
N SER A 61 -8.12 14.72 13.22
CA SER A 61 -8.05 14.34 14.63
C SER A 61 -8.60 15.47 15.51
N THR A 62 -9.31 15.09 16.56
CA THR A 62 -9.77 16.02 17.60
C THR A 62 -8.62 16.84 18.18
N GLU A 63 -7.38 16.36 18.09
CA GLU A 63 -6.16 17.10 18.44
C GLU A 63 -5.91 18.30 17.52
N GLU A 64 -6.03 18.17 16.19
CA GLU A 64 -5.89 19.31 15.27
C GLU A 64 -6.98 20.36 15.47
N ASN A 65 -8.22 19.92 15.74
CA ASN A 65 -9.30 20.84 16.10
C ASN A 65 -9.08 21.52 17.46
N TYR A 66 -8.43 20.87 18.43
CA TYR A 66 -8.10 21.46 19.72
C TYR A 66 -7.04 22.57 19.62
N PHE A 67 -6.02 22.41 18.77
CA PHE A 67 -4.99 23.45 18.57
C PHE A 67 -5.51 24.68 17.81
N LEU A 68 -6.53 24.53 16.96
CA LEU A 68 -7.15 25.64 16.22
C LEU A 68 -8.13 26.48 17.06
N GLN A 69 -8.63 25.96 18.19
CA GLN A 69 -9.58 26.66 19.07
C GLN A 69 -8.92 27.58 20.11
N GLN A 70 -7.58 27.59 20.19
CA GLN A 70 -6.83 28.34 21.21
C GLN A 70 -6.06 29.55 20.62
N GLN A 71 -6.39 29.96 19.39
CA GLN A 71 -5.80 31.12 18.71
C GLN A 71 -6.79 32.28 18.51
N ASP A 72 -7.83 32.36 19.37
CA ASP A 72 -8.69 33.54 19.53
C ASP A 72 -8.45 34.18 20.91
#